data_AF-A0AAE3APK2-F1
#
_entry.id   AF-A0AAE3APK2-F1
#
_cell.length_a   1.000
_cell.length_b   1.000
_cell.length_c   1.000
_cell.angle_alpha   90.00
_cell.angle_beta   90.00
_cell.angle_gamma   90.00
#
_symmetry.space_group_name_H-M   'P 1'
#
loop_
_entity.id
_entity.type
_entity.pdbx_description
1 polymer ?
#
loop_
_entity_poly.entity_id
_entity_poly.type
_entity_poly.pdbx_seq_one_letter_code
_entity_poly.pdbx_strand_id
1 'polypeptide(L)' 'MEYEKKHEIDQRVYSAEDIQVMLGVKRSAAYNFLTKVYKDGKPFLVHKIGTMYRVPKESFDAWLCGNEK' A
#
# COMPACT_ATOMS: atom_id res chain seq x y z
N MET A 1 -25.56 1.13 -9.55
CA MET A 1 -24.42 0.26 -9.90
C MET A 1 -23.06 0.90 -9.56
N GLU A 2 -22.95 1.66 -8.46
CA GLU A 2 -21.66 2.22 -7.99
C GLU A 2 -21.19 1.63 -6.65
N TYR A 3 -22.05 0.83 -6.00
CA TYR A 3 -21.77 0.23 -4.68
C TYR A 3 -20.95 -1.07 -4.76
N GLU A 4 -21.09 -1.87 -5.82
CA GLU A 4 -20.32 -3.11 -5.98
C GLU A 4 -18.84 -2.84 -6.27
N LYS A 5 -18.53 -1.77 -7.00
CA LYS A 5 -17.14 -1.41 -7.37
C LYS A 5 -16.28 -1.02 -6.17
N LYS A 6 -16.90 -0.55 -5.08
CA LYS A 6 -16.20 -0.14 -3.85
C LYS A 6 -15.72 -1.33 -3.01
N HIS A 7 -16.42 -2.46 -3.07
CA HIS A 7 -16.08 -3.65 -2.28
C HIS A 7 -14.88 -4.43 -2.86
N GLU A 8 -14.77 -4.51 -4.18
CA GLU A 8 -13.64 -5.19 -4.83
C GLU A 8 -12.30 -4.50 -4.58
N ILE A 9 -12.30 -3.17 -4.42
CA ILE A 9 -11.07 -2.41 -4.21
C ILE A 9 -10.52 -2.61 -2.79
N ASP A 10 -11.38 -2.70 -1.76
CA ASP A 10 -10.92 -2.91 -0.38
C ASP A 10 -10.28 -4.30 -0.20
N GLN A 11 -10.77 -5.31 -0.91
CA GLN A 11 -10.16 -6.65 -0.88
C GLN A 11 -8.79 -6.73 -1.54
N ARG A 12 -8.46 -5.79 -2.43
CA ARG A 12 -7.22 -5.77 -3.22
C ARG A 12 -6.18 -4.77 -2.73
N VAL A 13 -6.38 -4.15 -1.56
CA VAL A 13 -5.41 -3.23 -0.96
C VAL A 13 -4.98 -3.71 0.43
N TYR A 14 -3.72 -3.43 0.78
CA TYR A 14 -3.17 -3.53 2.12
C TYR A 14 -3.34 -2.19 2.84
N SER A 15 -3.64 -2.27 4.13
CA SER A 15 -3.62 -1.12 5.02
C SER A 15 -2.20 -0.86 5.53
N ALA A 16 -1.94 0.33 6.07
CA ALA A 16 -0.64 0.63 6.68
C ALA A 16 -0.22 -0.39 7.74
N GLU A 17 -1.18 -0.92 8.51
CA GLU A 17 -0.93 -1.95 9.52
C GLU A 17 -0.53 -3.30 8.90
N ASP A 18 -1.17 -3.70 7.80
CA ASP A 18 -0.77 -4.91 7.06
C ASP A 18 0.66 -4.77 6.55
N ILE A 19 1.01 -3.62 5.97
CA ILE A 19 2.37 -3.33 5.48
C ILE A 19 3.39 -3.35 6.63
N GLN A 20 3.03 -2.85 7.80
CA GLN A 20 3.88 -2.93 8.99
C GLN A 20 4.18 -4.38 9.40
N VAL A 21 3.15 -5.24 9.39
CA VAL A 21 3.30 -6.66 9.74
C VAL A 21 4.08 -7.40 8.66
N MET A 22 3.78 -7.15 7.38
CA MET A 22 4.46 -7.77 6.23
C MET A 22 5.94 -7.42 6.15
N LEU A 23 6.30 -6.16 6.42
CA LEU A 23 7.68 -5.72 6.45
C LEU A 23 8.38 -5.98 7.78
N GLY A 24 7.64 -6.35 8.83
CA GLY A 24 8.17 -6.52 10.19
C GLY A 24 8.77 -5.24 10.79
N VAL A 25 8.35 -4.06 10.30
CA VAL A 25 8.91 -2.77 10.73
C VAL A 25 8.02 -2.07 11.75
N LYS A 26 8.64 -1.18 12.55
CA LYS A 26 7.91 -0.33 13.51
C LYS A 26 6.93 0.60 12.78
N ARG A 27 5.85 0.98 13.49
CA ARG A 27 4.82 1.91 12.98
C ARG A 27 5.42 3.13 12.29
N SER A 28 6.31 3.85 12.97
CA SER A 28 6.96 5.05 12.45
C SER A 28 7.74 4.82 11.15
N ALA A 29 8.44 3.69 11.03
CA ALA A 29 9.19 3.34 9.84
C ALA A 29 8.27 3.04 8.65
N ALA A 30 7.19 2.28 8.86
CA ALA A 30 6.21 2.00 7.80
C ALA A 30 5.50 3.27 7.33
N TYR A 31 5.03 4.13 8.24
CA TYR A 31 4.39 5.38 7.85
C TYR A 31 5.35 6.32 7.10
N ASN A 32 6.61 6.40 7.53
CA ASN A 32 7.62 7.19 6.83
C ASN A 32 7.92 6.59 5.43
N PHE A 33 7.97 5.27 5.32
CA PHE A 33 8.13 4.56 4.06
C PHE A 33 6.95 4.82 3.11
N LEU A 34 5.71 4.61 3.57
CA LEU A 34 4.49 4.90 2.80
C LEU A 34 4.42 6.37 2.38
N THR A 35 4.83 7.30 3.24
CA THR A 35 4.90 8.74 2.91
C THR A 35 5.92 9.01 1.82
N LYS A 36 7.10 8.38 1.89
CA LYS A 36 8.13 8.48 0.84
C LYS A 36 7.61 7.91 -0.48
N VAL A 37 7.08 6.70 -0.48
CA VAL A 37 6.56 6.05 -1.70
C VAL A 37 5.39 6.85 -2.29
N TYR A 38 4.51 7.40 -1.45
CA TYR A 38 3.45 8.30 -1.89
C TYR A 38 3.99 9.58 -2.56
N LYS A 39 5.07 10.15 -2.02
CA LYS A 39 5.69 11.38 -2.54
C LYS A 39 6.51 11.14 -3.81
N ASP A 40 7.23 10.02 -3.86
CA ASP A 40 8.11 9.65 -4.96
C ASP A 40 7.34 8.98 -6.11
N GLY A 41 6.20 8.37 -5.82
CA GLY A 41 5.38 7.61 -6.77
C GLY A 41 6.01 6.28 -7.22
N LYS A 42 7.12 5.88 -6.60
CA LYS A 42 7.87 4.65 -6.85
C LYS A 42 8.27 4.03 -5.50
N PRO A 43 8.40 2.70 -5.38
CA PRO A 43 8.30 1.67 -6.43
C PRO A 43 6.89 1.14 -6.71
N PHE A 44 5.87 1.54 -5.94
CA PHE A 44 4.47 1.16 -6.15
C PHE A 44 3.51 2.32 -5.82
N LEU A 45 2.28 2.25 -6.31
CA LEU A 45 1.29 3.29 -6.07
C LEU A 45 0.72 3.17 -4.65
N VAL A 46 0.68 4.29 -3.93
CA VAL A 46 0.01 4.38 -2.63
C VAL A 46 -1.15 5.35 -2.76
N HIS A 47 -2.34 4.93 -2.36
CA HIS A 47 -3.51 5.79 -2.30
C HIS A 47 -3.69 6.29 -0.88
N LYS A 48 -3.63 7.60 -0.69
CA LYS A 48 -3.97 8.22 0.58
C LYS A 48 -5.46 8.57 0.58
N ILE A 49 -6.23 7.88 1.42
CA ILE A 49 -7.66 8.12 1.61
C ILE A 49 -7.85 8.73 3.00
N GLY A 50 -8.00 10.06 3.04
CA GLY A 50 -8.05 10.81 4.29
C GLY A 50 -6.75 10.66 5.10
N THR A 51 -6.83 9.94 6.21
CA THR A 51 -5.69 9.67 7.12
C THR A 51 -5.11 8.26 6.95
N MET A 52 -5.75 7.41 6.14
CA MET A 52 -5.32 6.04 5.90
C MET A 52 -4.58 5.90 4.58
N TYR A 53 -3.56 5.05 4.58
CA TYR A 53 -2.84 4.64 3.38
C TYR A 53 -3.37 3.28 2.94
N ARG A 54 -3.72 3.18 1.65
CA ARG A 54 -4.15 1.96 0.97
C ARG A 54 -3.15 1.65 -0.13
N VAL A 55 -2.55 0.47 -0.07
CA VAL A 55 -1.54 0.02 -1.02
C VAL A 55 -2.10 -1.13 -1.84
N PRO A 56 -2.19 -1.07 -3.17
CA PRO A 56 -2.62 -2.20 -4.00
C PRO A 56 -1.73 -3.42 -3.75
N LYS A 57 -2.35 -4.57 -3.42
CA LYS A 57 -1.64 -5.82 -3.13
C LYS A 57 -0.76 -6.24 -4.31
N GLU A 58 -1.29 -6.15 -5.53
CA GLU A 58 -0.57 -6.51 -6.76
C GLU A 58 0.72 -5.69 -6.93
N SER A 59 0.67 -4.37 -6.72
CA SER A 59 1.87 -3.53 -6.84
C SER A 59 2.85 -3.72 -5.69
N PHE A 60 2.36 -3.95 -4.47
CA PHE A 60 3.21 -4.22 -3.33
C PHE A 60 3.90 -5.58 -3.43
N ASP A 61 3.17 -6.63 -3.81
CA ASP A 61 3.68 -7.99 -3.96
C ASP A 61 4.69 -8.07 -5.10
N ALA A 62 4.44 -7.41 -6.22
CA ALA A 62 5.41 -7.28 -7.32
C ALA A 62 6.73 -6.62 -6.88
N TRP A 63 6.65 -5.61 -6.01
CA TRP A 63 7.83 -4.97 -5.41
C TRP A 63 8.51 -5.86 -4.36
N LEU A 64 7.74 -6.51 -3.48
CA LEU A 64 8.26 -7.39 -2.43
C LEU A 64 8.96 -8.62 -3.00
N CYS A 65 8.43 -9.16 -4.11
CA CYS A 65 9.01 -10.26 -4.86
C CYS A 65 10.32 -9.87 -5.57
N GLY A 66 10.68 -8.57 -5.57
CA GLY A 66 11.97 -8.12 -6.09
C GLY A 66 12.10 -8.29 -7.60
N ASN A 67 11.00 -8.13 -8.36
CA ASN A 67 11.09 -7.92 -9.81
C ASN A 67 11.65 -6.51 -10.09
N GLU A 68 12.88 -6.27 -9.66
CA GLU A 68 13.74 -5.21 -10.17
C GLU A 68 14.08 -5.59 -11.63
N LYS A 69 13.48 -4.88 -12.58
CA LYS A 69 14.00 -4.84 -13.96
C LYS A 69 15.08 -3.78 -14.07
#